data_AF-A0A3D5JJ80-F1
#
_entry.id   AF-A0A3D5JJ80-F1
#
_cell.length_a   1.000
_cell.length_b   1.000
_cell.length_c   1.000
_cell.angle_alpha   90.00
_cell.angle_beta   90.00
_cell.angle_gamma   90.00
#
_symmetry.space_group_name_H-M   'P 1'
#
loop_
_entity.id
_entity.type
_entity.pdbx_description
1 polymer ?
#
loop_
_entity_poly.entity_id
_entity_poly.type
_entity_poly.pdbx_seq_one_letter_code
_entity_poly.pdbx_strand_id
1 'polypeptide(L)'
;AAADLGASRTQIFRTIVLPLTLPGIIAGSLLVFIPAVGEFVIPALLGGPEQVMIGKVLWTEFFRNRDWPVASAIAMLLLAILALPIIYARYQDGRETALDRAATNRGETP
;
A
#
# COMPACT_ATOMS: atom_id res chain seq x y z
N ALA A 1 16.21 -33.84 6.53
CA ALA A 1 17.60 -33.54 6.16
C ALA A 1 18.36 -32.77 7.27
N ALA A 2 18.06 -31.49 7.55
CA ALA A 2 18.84 -30.73 8.55
C ALA A 2 18.58 -31.14 10.02
N ALA A 3 17.37 -31.60 10.35
CA ALA A 3 17.04 -32.15 11.68
C ALA A 3 17.75 -33.48 11.95
N ASP A 4 17.99 -34.28 10.91
CA ASP A 4 18.63 -35.59 11.00
C ASP A 4 20.15 -35.49 11.23
N LEU A 5 20.74 -34.29 11.02
CA LEU A 5 22.16 -33.98 11.21
C LEU A 5 22.47 -33.36 12.60
N GLY A 6 21.51 -33.32 13.52
CA GLY A 6 21.71 -32.81 14.88
C GLY A 6 21.63 -31.28 15.03
N ALA A 7 21.16 -30.55 14.00
CA ALA A 7 20.96 -29.11 14.10
C ALA A 7 19.81 -28.77 15.06
N SER A 8 20.03 -27.85 16.00
CA SER A 8 18.97 -27.40 16.92
C SER A 8 17.83 -26.70 16.16
N ARG A 9 16.59 -26.81 16.66
CA ARG A 9 15.39 -26.21 16.02
C ARG A 9 15.55 -24.73 15.67
N THR A 10 16.21 -23.97 16.55
CA THR A 10 16.48 -22.55 16.36
C THR A 10 17.45 -22.30 15.19
N GLN A 11 18.41 -23.20 15.00
CA GLN A 11 19.42 -23.12 13.94
C GLN A 11 18.81 -23.45 12.58
N ILE A 12 17.93 -24.45 12.53
CA ILE A 12 17.14 -24.79 11.32
C ILE A 12 16.21 -23.63 10.93
N PHE A 13 15.53 -23.02 11.90
CA PHE A 13 14.64 -21.90 11.65
C PHE A 13 15.38 -20.73 11.01
N ARG A 14 16.50 -20.27 11.59
CA ARG A 14 17.23 -19.11 11.06
C ARG A 14 17.98 -19.39 9.76
N THR A 15 18.50 -20.59 9.59
CA THR A 15 19.40 -20.91 8.46
C THR A 15 18.64 -21.40 7.23
N ILE A 16 17.45 -21.98 7.42
CA ILE A 16 16.69 -22.62 6.34
C ILE A 16 15.32 -21.97 6.20
N VAL A 17 14.51 -21.98 7.27
CA VAL A 17 13.11 -21.52 7.19
C VAL A 17 13.04 -20.02 6.90
N LEU A 18 13.80 -19.21 7.63
CA LEU A 18 13.80 -17.76 7.51
C LEU A 18 14.23 -17.28 6.11
N PRO A 19 15.37 -17.69 5.52
CA PRO A 19 15.76 -17.23 4.19
C PRO A 19 14.85 -17.76 3.08
N LEU A 20 14.32 -18.99 3.19
CA LEU A 20 13.34 -19.49 2.21
C LEU A 20 11.99 -18.77 2.28
N THR A 21 11.54 -18.38 3.48
CA THR A 21 10.27 -17.66 3.64
C THR A 21 10.41 -16.15 3.48
N LEU A 22 11.62 -15.60 3.50
CA LEU A 22 11.92 -14.18 3.33
C LEU A 22 11.23 -13.52 2.10
N PRO A 23 11.30 -14.08 0.88
CA PRO A 23 10.57 -13.50 -0.26
C PRO A 23 9.05 -13.49 -0.07
N GLY A 24 8.49 -14.51 0.60
CA GLY A 24 7.07 -14.57 0.94
C GLY A 24 6.67 -13.55 2.03
N ILE A 25 7.53 -13.33 3.02
CA ILE A 25 7.33 -12.32 4.06
C ILE A 25 7.34 -10.91 3.44
N ILE A 26 8.27 -10.64 2.52
CA ILE A 26 8.34 -9.35 1.81
C ILE A 26 7.09 -9.15 0.96
N ALA A 27 6.68 -10.17 0.18
CA ALA A 27 5.46 -10.10 -0.63
C ALA A 27 4.20 -9.87 0.23
N GLY A 28 4.04 -10.61 1.32
CA GLY A 28 2.91 -10.43 2.25
C GLY A 28 2.92 -9.07 2.95
N SER A 29 4.10 -8.57 3.32
CA SER A 29 4.25 -7.25 3.93
C SER A 29 3.86 -6.15 2.96
N LEU A 30 4.27 -6.23 1.69
CA LEU A 30 3.87 -5.29 0.65
C LEU A 30 2.36 -5.36 0.37
N LEU A 31 1.79 -6.57 0.33
CA LEU A 31 0.36 -6.79 0.10
C LEU A 31 -0.53 -6.10 1.16
N VAL A 32 -0.10 -6.05 2.42
CA VAL A 32 -0.83 -5.35 3.49
C VAL A 32 -0.45 -3.86 3.59
N PHE A 33 0.81 -3.52 3.31
CA PHE A 33 1.30 -2.14 3.42
C PHE A 33 0.69 -1.20 2.37
N ILE A 34 0.54 -1.68 1.13
CA ILE A 34 -0.06 -0.91 0.02
C ILE A 34 -1.49 -0.41 0.37
N PRO A 35 -2.44 -1.27 0.78
CA PRO A 35 -3.77 -0.82 1.18
C PRO A 35 -3.75 -0.04 2.50
N ALA A 36 -2.91 -0.41 3.48
CA ALA A 36 -2.85 0.28 4.77
C ALA A 36 -2.41 1.75 4.64
N VAL A 37 -1.48 2.07 3.72
CA VAL A 37 -1.09 3.47 3.44
C VAL A 37 -2.19 4.23 2.69
N GLY A 38 -3.02 3.53 1.91
CA GLY A 38 -4.17 4.10 1.20
C GLY A 38 -5.44 4.24 2.05
N GLU A 39 -5.46 3.66 3.25
CA GLU A 39 -6.64 3.62 4.12
C GLU A 39 -6.70 4.82 5.06
N PHE A 40 -7.50 5.82 4.71
CA PHE A 40 -7.74 7.01 5.54
C PHE A 40 -9.06 6.95 6.32
N VAL A 41 -9.93 5.97 6.02
CA VAL A 41 -11.30 5.90 6.55
C VAL A 41 -11.37 5.24 7.92
N ILE A 42 -10.65 4.14 8.14
CA ILE A 42 -10.65 3.45 9.45
C ILE A 42 -9.95 4.28 10.54
N PRO A 43 -8.76 4.87 10.31
CA PRO A 43 -8.13 5.73 11.31
C PRO A 43 -8.94 7.01 11.60
N ALA A 44 -9.64 7.55 10.61
CA ALA A 44 -10.51 8.70 10.80
C ALA A 44 -11.77 8.39 11.64
N LEU A 45 -12.26 7.15 11.62
CA LEU A 45 -13.41 6.73 12.42
C LEU A 45 -13.02 6.26 13.83
N LEU A 46 -11.83 5.68 14.00
CA LEU A 46 -11.28 5.29 15.31
C LEU A 46 -10.59 6.45 16.05
N GLY A 47 -10.21 7.51 15.34
CA GLY A 47 -9.52 8.67 15.87
C GLY A 47 -10.45 9.73 16.45
N GLY A 48 -10.40 9.92 17.77
CA GLY A 48 -11.24 10.87 18.51
C GLY A 48 -11.14 12.36 18.07
N PRO A 49 -12.05 13.22 18.58
CA PRO A 49 -12.41 14.55 18.04
C PRO A 49 -11.33 15.64 18.04
N GLU A 50 -10.16 15.39 18.65
CA GLU A 50 -9.03 16.33 18.68
C GLU A 50 -8.05 16.19 17.51
N GLN A 51 -8.24 15.18 16.65
CA GLN A 51 -7.41 15.02 15.46
C GLN A 51 -7.94 15.92 14.35
N VAL A 52 -7.23 17.00 14.06
CA VAL A 52 -7.54 17.94 12.97
C VAL A 52 -7.39 17.19 11.64
N MET A 53 -8.47 16.55 11.19
CA MET A 53 -8.52 15.93 9.87
C MET A 53 -8.55 17.03 8.82
N ILE A 54 -7.83 16.82 7.72
CA ILE A 54 -7.77 17.76 6.59
C ILE A 54 -9.17 18.19 6.11
N GLY A 55 -10.19 17.33 6.23
CA GLY A 55 -11.58 17.67 5.93
C GLY A 55 -12.20 18.74 6.86
N LYS A 56 -11.83 18.78 8.14
CA LYS A 56 -12.28 19.82 9.10
C LYS A 56 -11.63 21.16 8.79
N VAL A 57 -10.37 21.16 8.36
CA VAL A 57 -9.67 22.38 7.89
C VAL A 57 -10.39 22.92 6.66
N LEU A 58 -10.66 22.07 5.67
CA LEU A 58 -11.36 22.46 4.43
C LEU A 58 -12.73 23.10 4.72
N TRP A 59 -13.54 22.48 5.58
CA TRP A 59 -14.86 23.03 5.98
C TRP A 59 -14.73 24.40 6.66
N THR A 60 -13.72 24.55 7.51
CA THR A 60 -13.49 25.79 8.25
C THR A 60 -13.03 26.92 7.33
N GLU A 61 -12.12 26.64 6.40
CA GLU A 61 -11.64 27.63 5.43
C GLU A 61 -12.72 28.04 4.41
N PHE A 62 -13.55 27.09 3.95
CA PHE A 62 -14.67 27.39 3.04
C PHE A 62 -15.78 28.22 3.71
N PHE A 63 -16.26 27.81 4.89
CA PHE A 63 -17.50 28.34 5.45
C PHE A 63 -17.28 29.37 6.57
N ARG A 64 -16.20 29.24 7.36
CA ARG A 64 -15.95 30.13 8.49
C ARG A 64 -15.09 31.32 8.08
N ASN A 65 -14.02 31.09 7.32
CA ASN A 65 -13.09 32.14 6.90
C ASN A 65 -13.42 32.74 5.52
N ARG A 66 -14.23 32.06 4.69
CA ARG A 66 -14.54 32.45 3.29
C ARG A 66 -13.28 32.60 2.41
N ASP A 67 -12.22 31.88 2.74
CA ASP A 67 -10.96 31.89 1.98
C ASP A 67 -10.98 30.82 0.90
N TRP A 68 -11.76 31.08 -0.16
CA TRP A 68 -11.92 30.21 -1.33
C TRP A 68 -10.59 29.77 -1.98
N PRO A 69 -9.55 30.63 -2.12
CA PRO A 69 -8.29 30.21 -2.73
C PRO A 69 -7.54 29.15 -1.92
N VAL A 70 -7.51 29.31 -0.59
CA VAL A 70 -6.87 28.35 0.34
C VAL A 70 -7.63 27.03 0.31
N ALA A 71 -8.96 27.10 0.33
CA ALA A 71 -9.80 25.94 0.30
C ALA A 71 -9.67 25.14 -1.03
N SER A 72 -9.55 25.83 -2.18
CA SER A 72 -9.25 25.17 -3.46
C SER A 72 -7.86 24.53 -3.49
N ALA A 73 -6.83 25.15 -2.88
CA ALA A 73 -5.50 24.56 -2.80
C ALA A 73 -5.50 23.26 -1.99
N ILE A 74 -6.19 23.24 -0.85
CA ILE A 74 -6.33 22.04 -0.01
C ILE A 74 -7.14 20.97 -0.75
N ALA A 75 -8.20 21.33 -1.48
CA ALA A 75 -8.98 20.39 -2.29
C ALA A 75 -8.16 19.76 -3.43
N MET A 76 -7.33 20.53 -4.13
CA MET A 76 -6.45 20.01 -5.18
C MET A 76 -5.37 19.09 -4.61
N LEU A 77 -4.82 19.42 -3.45
CA LEU A 77 -3.85 18.57 -2.76
C LEU A 77 -4.48 17.23 -2.33
N LEU A 78 -5.70 17.27 -1.78
CA LEU A 78 -6.49 16.08 -1.45
C LEU A 78 -6.76 15.22 -2.67
N LEU A 79 -7.15 15.84 -3.78
CA LEU A 79 -7.41 15.16 -5.04
C LEU A 79 -6.14 14.49 -5.57
N ALA A 80 -4.98 15.14 -5.48
CA ALA A 80 -3.70 14.54 -5.87
C ALA A 80 -3.32 13.35 -4.98
N ILE A 81 -3.49 13.46 -3.66
CA ILE A 81 -3.21 12.38 -2.71
C ILE A 81 -4.11 11.16 -2.98
N LEU A 82 -5.37 11.36 -3.37
CA LEU A 82 -6.28 10.27 -3.72
C LEU A 82 -6.02 9.71 -5.13
N ALA A 83 -5.80 10.58 -6.12
CA ALA A 83 -5.71 10.18 -7.52
C ALA A 83 -4.37 9.54 -7.89
N LEU A 84 -3.24 10.04 -7.33
CA LEU A 84 -1.91 9.53 -7.69
C LEU A 84 -1.70 8.05 -7.33
N PRO A 85 -2.09 7.55 -6.14
CA PRO A 85 -1.99 6.13 -5.82
C PRO A 85 -2.89 5.27 -6.70
N ILE A 86 -4.11 5.74 -7.01
CA ILE A 86 -5.03 5.04 -7.91
C ILE A 86 -4.41 4.92 -9.30
N ILE A 87 -3.87 6.01 -9.85
CA ILE A 87 -3.20 6.00 -11.16
C ILE A 87 -1.97 5.09 -11.14
N TYR A 88 -1.18 5.14 -10.07
CA TYR A 88 0.02 4.32 -9.90
C TYR A 88 -0.33 2.83 -9.83
N ALA A 89 -1.33 2.44 -9.04
CA ALA A 89 -1.82 1.07 -8.96
C ALA A 89 -2.32 0.57 -10.32
N ARG A 90 -3.14 1.39 -11.01
CA ARG A 90 -3.62 1.07 -12.37
C ARG A 90 -2.49 0.93 -13.38
N TYR A 91 -1.43 1.71 -13.24
CA TYR A 91 -0.24 1.59 -14.07
C TYR A 91 0.53 0.29 -13.81
N GLN A 92 0.58 -0.19 -12.56
CA GLN A 92 1.18 -1.49 -12.23
C GLN A 92 0.34 -2.65 -12.76
N ASP A 93 -0.98 -2.64 -12.56
CA ASP A 93 -1.91 -3.65 -13.08
C ASP A 93 -1.81 -3.79 -14.62
N GLY A 94 -1.70 -2.65 -15.32
CA GLY A 94 -1.55 -2.63 -16.77
C GLY A 94 -0.21 -3.22 -17.25
N ARG A 95 0.85 -3.14 -16.44
CA ARG A 95 2.16 -3.71 -16.75
C ARG A 95 2.21 -5.21 -16.52
N GLU A 96 1.61 -5.71 -15.44
CA GLU A 96 1.51 -7.15 -15.18
C GLU A 96 0.67 -7.82 -16.28
N THR A 97 -0.46 -7.23 -16.66
CA THR A 97 -1.30 -7.76 -17.75
C THR A 97 -0.59 -7.68 -19.11
N ALA A 98 0.31 -6.72 -19.32
CA ALA A 98 1.11 -6.60 -20.56
C ALA A 98 2.26 -7.63 -20.60
N LEU A 99 2.87 -7.92 -19.45
CA LEU A 99 3.90 -8.96 -19.32
C LEU A 99 3.31 -10.37 -19.48
N ASP A 100 2.14 -10.63 -18.91
CA ASP A 100 1.41 -11.90 -19.10
C ASP A 100 1.02 -12.11 -20.57
N ARG A 101 0.56 -11.05 -21.26
CA ARG A 101 0.27 -11.12 -22.70
C ARG A 101 1.52 -11.34 -23.54
N ALA A 102 2.64 -10.73 -23.17
CA ALA A 102 3.92 -10.93 -23.85
C ALA A 102 4.52 -12.32 -23.59
N ALA A 103 4.21 -12.96 -22.46
CA ALA A 103 4.58 -14.33 -22.13
C ALA A 103 3.68 -15.35 -22.84
N THR A 104 2.36 -15.14 -22.84
CA THR A 104 1.39 -15.94 -23.63
C THR A 104 1.72 -15.92 -25.13
N ASN A 105 2.04 -14.74 -25.70
CA ASN A 105 2.36 -14.63 -27.13
C ASN A 105 3.73 -15.23 -27.49
N ARG A 106 4.58 -15.53 -26.50
CA ARG A 106 5.87 -16.18 -26.73
C ARG A 106 5.80 -17.71 -26.81
N GLY A 107 4.61 -18.30 -26.64
CA GLY A 107 4.38 -19.72 -26.91
C GLY A 107 5.07 -20.67 -25.93
N GLU A 108 5.50 -20.20 -24.76
CA GLU A 108 6.04 -21.07 -23.72
C GLU A 108 4.91 -21.54 -22.80
N THR A 109 4.10 -22.47 -23.31
CA THR A 109 3.37 -23.42 -22.46
C THR A 109 4.05 -24.78 -22.62
N PRO A 110 4.20 -25.57 -21.54
CA PRO A 110 4.62 -26.97 -21.67
C PRO A 110 3.63 -27.79 -22.50
#